data_AF-A0A2I1DMN4-F1
#
_entry.id   AF-A0A2I1DMN4-F1
#
_cell.length_a   1.000
_cell.length_b   1.000
_cell.length_c   1.000
_cell.angle_alpha   90.00
_cell.angle_beta   90.00
_cell.angle_gamma   90.00
#
_symmetry.space_group_name_H-M   'P 1'
#
loop_
_entity.id
_entity.type
_entity.pdbx_description
1 polymer ?
#
loop_
_entity_poly.entity_id
_entity_poly.type
_entity_poly.pdbx_seq_one_letter_code
_entity_poly.pdbx_strand_id
1 'polypeptide(L)'
;MIFRQLCHARKGTLSYLLGDPVTREAVLIDPVPELLDSLTRFIHERGLILTYILQTHYTKEQFAAGAQLRTGSGARMVAHESARDEALDLRLRHQDVLYFGEERLQVLHTPGQSPCAVTYFWEDRLFTGKTLLVNSTLPCSNTDAARILYQSITQHLLTFPGETLVYPGLENKGRRLTSIEEIRRKDQWFHNQHGHREMLGKYSRLFSKDAHKTRHIVKKPGASDEEVHRYSPDFKAPVSL
;
A
#
# COMPACT_ATOMS: atom_id res chain seq x y z
N MET A 1 5.61 6.37 -23.00
CA MET A 1 5.07 6.41 -21.63
C MET A 1 3.70 7.09 -21.57
N ILE A 2 2.67 6.39 -21.11
CA ILE A 2 1.39 6.97 -20.68
C ILE A 2 1.32 6.86 -19.16
N PHE A 3 1.22 7.99 -18.46
CA PHE A 3 1.18 8.02 -17.01
C PHE A 3 0.06 8.93 -16.51
N ARG A 4 -0.77 8.43 -15.58
CA ARG A 4 -1.75 9.24 -14.86
C ARG A 4 -1.78 8.89 -13.38
N GLN A 5 -1.73 9.94 -12.56
CA GLN A 5 -2.03 9.90 -11.13
C GLN A 5 -3.42 10.48 -10.91
N LEU A 6 -4.26 9.77 -10.15
CA LEU A 6 -5.56 10.25 -9.71
C LEU A 6 -5.60 10.27 -8.19
N CYS A 7 -6.27 11.27 -7.62
CA CYS A 7 -6.40 11.43 -6.18
C CYS A 7 -7.88 11.57 -5.80
N HIS A 8 -8.35 10.75 -4.86
CA HIS A 8 -9.65 10.99 -4.26
C HIS A 8 -9.53 12.13 -3.25
N ALA A 9 -10.07 13.30 -3.59
CA ALA A 9 -9.83 14.56 -2.88
C ALA A 9 -10.15 14.54 -1.36
N ARG A 10 -11.11 13.72 -0.92
CA ARG A 10 -11.48 13.63 0.50
C ARG A 10 -10.63 12.65 1.31
N LYS A 11 -10.34 11.47 0.74
CA LYS A 11 -9.56 10.43 1.43
C LYS A 11 -8.06 10.60 1.23
N GLY A 12 -7.64 11.35 0.21
CA GLY A 12 -6.24 11.49 -0.17
C GLY A 12 -5.65 10.26 -0.85
N THR A 13 -6.44 9.21 -1.08
CA THR A 13 -5.96 7.96 -1.70
C THR A 13 -5.58 8.20 -3.15
N LEU A 14 -4.44 7.64 -3.55
CA LEU A 14 -3.87 7.80 -4.88
C LEU A 14 -3.93 6.48 -5.64
N SER A 15 -4.36 6.56 -6.90
CA SER A 15 -4.34 5.46 -7.86
C SER A 15 -3.49 5.86 -9.07
N TYR A 16 -2.86 4.87 -9.71
CA TYR A 16 -1.93 5.13 -10.82
C TYR A 16 -2.26 4.27 -12.03
N LEU A 17 -2.41 4.90 -13.19
CA LEU A 17 -2.55 4.22 -14.46
C LEU A 17 -1.25 4.40 -15.26
N LEU A 18 -0.62 3.28 -15.59
CA LEU A 18 0.59 3.22 -16.42
C LEU A 18 0.21 2.53 -17.73
N GLY A 19 0.71 3.02 -18.86
CA GLY A 19 0.41 2.43 -20.15
C GLY A 19 1.56 2.53 -21.13
N ASP A 20 1.73 1.47 -21.91
CA ASP A 20 2.60 1.43 -23.05
C ASP A 20 2.01 2.31 -24.17
N PRO A 21 2.75 3.33 -24.67
CA PRO A 21 2.26 4.17 -25.76
C PRO A 21 2.04 3.42 -27.08
N VAL A 22 2.78 2.32 -27.32
CA VAL A 22 2.80 1.53 -28.56
C VAL A 22 1.67 0.51 -28.56
N THR A 23 1.73 -0.49 -27.67
CA THR A 23 0.75 -1.59 -27.65
C THR A 23 -0.60 -1.18 -27.04
N ARG A 24 -0.63 -0.06 -26.33
CA ARG A 24 -1.77 0.44 -25.54
C ARG A 24 -2.10 -0.43 -24.31
N GLU A 25 -1.32 -1.47 -24.02
CA GLU A 25 -1.48 -2.22 -22.79
C GLU A 25 -1.22 -1.33 -21.57
N ALA A 26 -2.01 -1.52 -20.52
CA ALA A 26 -1.98 -0.67 -19.35
C ALA A 26 -2.17 -1.47 -18.05
N VAL A 27 -1.58 -0.96 -16.98
CA VAL A 27 -1.77 -1.46 -15.62
C VAL A 27 -2.33 -0.36 -14.72
N LEU A 28 -3.19 -0.77 -13.80
CA LEU A 28 -3.81 0.13 -12.82
C LEU A 28 -3.43 -0.30 -11.41
N ILE A 29 -2.74 0.59 -10.70
CA ILE A 29 -2.28 0.38 -9.33
C ILE A 29 -3.28 1.01 -8.36
N ASP A 30 -3.73 0.22 -7.38
CA ASP A 30 -4.53 0.63 -6.23
C ASP A 30 -5.83 1.40 -6.60
N PRO A 31 -6.69 0.88 -7.50
CA PRO A 31 -7.96 1.55 -7.79
C PRO A 31 -8.85 1.65 -6.56
N VAL A 32 -9.60 2.75 -6.46
CA VAL A 32 -10.63 2.95 -5.43
C VAL A 32 -11.99 3.24 -6.07
N PRO A 33 -13.11 2.89 -5.42
CA PRO A 33 -14.45 3.03 -5.98
C PRO A 33 -14.75 4.44 -6.50
N GLU A 34 -14.31 5.48 -5.78
CA GLU A 34 -14.61 6.87 -6.12
C GLU A 34 -13.89 7.37 -7.37
N LEU A 35 -12.86 6.65 -7.84
CA LEU A 35 -12.09 7.02 -9.02
C LEU A 35 -12.46 6.17 -10.25
N LEU A 36 -13.29 5.14 -10.11
CA LEU A 36 -13.57 4.16 -11.17
C LEU A 36 -14.16 4.78 -12.43
N ASP A 37 -15.11 5.71 -12.32
CA ASP A 37 -15.71 6.35 -13.49
C ASP A 37 -14.68 7.17 -14.27
N SER A 38 -13.81 7.89 -13.55
CA SER A 38 -12.76 8.70 -14.18
C SER A 38 -11.68 7.83 -14.82
N LEU A 39 -11.30 6.73 -14.17
CA LEU A 39 -10.35 5.75 -14.68
C LEU A 39 -10.90 5.05 -15.92
N THR A 40 -12.13 4.53 -15.86
CA THR A 40 -12.80 3.86 -16.98
C THR A 40 -12.92 4.78 -18.18
N ARG A 41 -13.36 6.03 -17.96
CA ARG A 41 -13.44 7.04 -19.03
C ARG A 41 -12.07 7.29 -19.66
N PHE A 42 -11.03 7.48 -18.84
CA PHE A 42 -9.68 7.72 -19.35
C PHE A 42 -9.13 6.54 -20.13
N ILE A 43 -9.33 5.31 -19.65
CA ILE A 43 -8.94 4.07 -20.33
C ILE A 43 -9.62 4.00 -21.71
N HIS A 44 -10.92 4.23 -21.76
CA HIS A 44 -11.70 4.19 -23.01
C HIS A 44 -11.32 5.31 -23.99
N GLU A 45 -11.28 6.57 -23.55
CA GLU A 45 -10.93 7.72 -24.40
C GLU A 45 -9.52 7.63 -24.99
N ARG A 46 -8.62 6.92 -24.30
CA ARG A 46 -7.26 6.67 -24.78
C ARG A 46 -7.14 5.32 -25.49
N GLY A 47 -8.19 4.51 -25.62
CA GLY A 47 -8.08 3.19 -26.23
C GLY A 47 -7.01 2.33 -25.57
N LEU A 48 -6.92 2.36 -24.23
CA LEU A 48 -6.00 1.53 -23.47
C LEU A 48 -6.61 0.16 -23.20
N ILE A 49 -5.76 -0.86 -23.22
CA ILE A 49 -6.12 -2.24 -22.91
C ILE A 49 -5.65 -2.51 -21.49
N LEU A 50 -6.57 -2.54 -20.53
CA LEU A 50 -6.23 -2.81 -19.13
C LEU A 50 -5.90 -4.31 -18.98
N THR A 51 -4.62 -4.64 -18.78
CA THR A 51 -4.14 -6.02 -18.68
C THR A 51 -4.04 -6.48 -17.23
N TYR A 52 -3.62 -5.59 -16.33
CA TYR A 52 -3.45 -5.90 -14.92
C TYR A 52 -4.02 -4.83 -14.00
N ILE A 53 -4.62 -5.29 -12.91
CA ILE A 53 -5.03 -4.47 -11.78
C ILE A 53 -4.15 -4.88 -10.59
N LEU A 54 -3.23 -3.99 -10.23
CA LEU A 54 -2.18 -4.23 -9.27
C LEU A 54 -2.55 -3.67 -7.91
N GLN A 55 -2.29 -4.44 -6.87
CA GLN A 55 -2.48 -4.02 -5.48
C GLN A 55 -1.12 -3.88 -4.82
N THR A 56 -0.83 -2.71 -4.24
CA THR A 56 0.37 -2.54 -3.41
C THR A 56 0.19 -3.20 -2.05
N HIS A 57 -1.04 -3.34 -1.58
CA HIS A 57 -1.40 -4.02 -0.32
C HIS A 57 -2.87 -4.43 -0.36
N TYR A 58 -3.28 -5.27 0.58
CA TYR A 58 -4.67 -5.70 0.68
C TYR A 58 -5.56 -4.68 1.40
N THR A 59 -6.63 -4.21 0.75
CA THR A 59 -7.80 -3.62 1.39
C THR A 59 -9.08 -4.09 0.70
N LYS A 60 -10.16 -4.28 1.46
CA LYS A 60 -11.46 -4.69 0.91
C LYS A 60 -11.99 -3.70 -0.15
N GLU A 61 -11.81 -2.41 0.10
CA GLU A 61 -12.27 -1.34 -0.78
C GLU A 61 -11.56 -1.38 -2.15
N GLN A 62 -10.23 -1.49 -2.16
CA GLN A 62 -9.46 -1.53 -3.41
C GLN A 62 -9.63 -2.85 -4.17
N PHE A 63 -9.81 -3.96 -3.44
CA PHE A 63 -10.12 -5.25 -4.06
C PHE A 63 -11.50 -5.25 -4.73
N ALA A 64 -12.52 -4.71 -4.06
CA ALA A 64 -13.86 -4.59 -4.66
C ALA A 64 -13.83 -3.69 -5.91
N ALA A 65 -13.11 -2.57 -5.84
CA ALA A 65 -12.94 -1.68 -6.99
C ALA A 65 -12.21 -2.36 -8.16
N GLY A 66 -11.16 -3.11 -7.87
CA GLY A 66 -10.45 -3.91 -8.87
C GLY A 66 -11.32 -5.00 -9.49
N ALA A 67 -12.09 -5.73 -8.68
CA ALA A 67 -13.02 -6.75 -9.16
C ALA A 67 -14.08 -6.17 -10.11
N GLN A 68 -14.59 -4.96 -9.82
CA GLN A 68 -15.53 -4.28 -10.70
C GLN A 68 -14.92 -3.96 -12.07
N LEU A 69 -13.68 -3.45 -12.09
CA LEU A 69 -12.98 -3.16 -13.35
C LEU A 69 -12.63 -4.43 -14.12
N ARG A 70 -12.27 -5.51 -13.43
CA ARG A 70 -12.00 -6.83 -14.03
C ARG A 70 -13.17 -7.32 -14.86
N THR A 71 -14.41 -7.25 -14.34
CA THR A 71 -15.61 -7.71 -15.04
C THR A 71 -15.80 -7.03 -16.40
N GLY A 72 -15.43 -5.75 -16.53
CA GLY A 72 -15.58 -4.99 -17.77
C GLY A 72 -14.37 -5.04 -18.73
N SER A 73 -13.18 -5.41 -18.24
CA SER A 73 -11.93 -5.32 -19.01
C SER A 73 -11.28 -6.67 -19.33
N GLY A 74 -11.58 -7.72 -18.57
CA GLY A 74 -10.82 -8.98 -18.62
C GLY A 74 -9.44 -8.90 -17.97
N ALA A 75 -9.11 -7.77 -17.32
CA ALA A 75 -7.84 -7.58 -16.62
C ALA A 75 -7.65 -8.59 -15.48
N ARG A 76 -6.40 -8.97 -15.24
CA ARG A 76 -6.04 -9.89 -14.14
C ARG A 76 -5.81 -9.12 -12.85
N MET A 77 -6.41 -9.59 -11.76
CA MET A 77 -6.14 -9.08 -10.40
C MET A 77 -4.81 -9.63 -9.90
N VAL A 78 -3.91 -8.74 -9.47
CA VAL A 78 -2.54 -9.09 -9.10
C VAL A 78 -2.14 -8.47 -7.76
N ALA A 79 -1.53 -9.28 -6.90
CA ALA A 79 -0.95 -8.83 -5.64
C ALA A 79 0.23 -9.73 -5.24
N HIS A 80 0.90 -9.39 -4.13
CA HIS A 80 1.93 -10.26 -3.55
C HIS A 80 1.37 -11.63 -3.12
N GLU A 81 2.17 -12.68 -3.20
CA GLU A 81 1.74 -14.06 -2.87
C GLU A 81 1.20 -14.21 -1.43
N SER A 82 1.66 -13.37 -0.50
CA SER A 82 1.20 -13.37 0.89
C SER A 82 -0.18 -12.73 1.10
N ALA A 83 -0.78 -12.09 0.07
CA ALA A 83 -2.17 -11.63 0.12
C ALA A 83 -3.12 -12.83 -0.01
N ARG A 84 -3.81 -13.19 1.07
CA ARG A 84 -4.72 -14.35 1.10
C ARG A 84 -6.11 -13.99 0.60
N ASP A 85 -6.24 -13.82 -0.71
CA ASP A 85 -7.53 -13.64 -1.40
C ASP A 85 -7.58 -14.55 -2.63
N GLU A 86 -8.67 -15.31 -2.79
CA GLU A 86 -8.88 -16.26 -3.89
C GLU A 86 -9.21 -15.55 -5.21
N ALA A 87 -9.63 -14.28 -5.17
CA ALA A 87 -9.94 -13.49 -6.35
C ALA A 87 -8.70 -13.05 -7.14
N LEU A 88 -7.50 -13.36 -6.67
CA LEU A 88 -6.22 -13.05 -7.34
C LEU A 88 -5.95 -14.02 -8.50
N ASP A 89 -5.79 -13.47 -9.69
CA ASP A 89 -5.45 -14.21 -10.90
C ASP A 89 -3.94 -14.43 -11.06
N LEU A 90 -3.12 -13.60 -10.41
CA LEU A 90 -1.66 -13.71 -10.40
C LEU A 90 -1.10 -13.29 -9.03
N ARG A 91 -0.09 -14.02 -8.57
CA ARG A 91 0.61 -13.78 -7.32
C ARG A 91 2.08 -13.48 -7.62
N LEU A 92 2.55 -12.34 -7.15
CA LEU A 92 3.91 -11.86 -7.38
C LEU A 92 4.79 -12.08 -6.15
N ARG A 93 6.09 -12.26 -6.39
CA ARG A 93 7.16 -12.36 -5.39
C ARG A 93 8.11 -11.17 -5.49
N HIS A 94 8.97 -11.03 -4.48
CA HIS A 94 10.09 -10.09 -4.55
C HIS A 94 10.94 -10.37 -5.81
N GLN A 95 11.33 -9.31 -6.52
CA GLN A 95 12.10 -9.33 -7.78
C GLN A 95 11.40 -9.88 -9.02
N ASP A 96 10.14 -10.32 -8.93
CA ASP A 96 9.37 -10.63 -10.14
C ASP A 96 9.27 -9.40 -11.04
N VAL A 97 9.20 -9.65 -12.35
CA VAL A 97 8.99 -8.62 -13.38
C VAL A 97 7.69 -8.91 -14.08
N LEU A 98 6.79 -7.93 -14.07
CA LEU A 98 5.54 -7.95 -14.82
C LEU A 98 5.73 -7.12 -16.09
N TYR A 99 5.35 -7.68 -17.23
CA TYR A 99 5.36 -6.99 -18.51
C TYR A 99 3.95 -6.53 -18.87
N PHE A 100 3.84 -5.36 -19.49
CA PHE A 100 2.63 -4.88 -20.13
C PHE A 100 3.04 -4.13 -21.39
N GLY A 101 2.77 -4.72 -22.55
CA GLY A 101 3.35 -4.29 -23.81
C GLY A 101 4.88 -4.40 -23.78
N GLU A 102 5.55 -3.32 -24.16
CA GLU A 102 7.01 -3.19 -24.12
C GLU A 102 7.54 -2.68 -22.76
N GLU A 103 6.65 -2.37 -21.83
CA GLU A 103 7.00 -1.83 -20.52
C GLU A 103 7.27 -2.94 -19.51
N ARG A 104 8.17 -2.67 -18.55
CA ARG A 104 8.56 -3.60 -17.48
C ARG A 104 8.33 -2.98 -16.10
N LEU A 105 7.69 -3.73 -15.21
CA LEU A 105 7.41 -3.35 -13.83
C LEU A 105 8.05 -4.34 -12.88
N GLN A 106 9.04 -3.90 -12.10
CA GLN A 106 9.70 -4.75 -11.12
C GLN A 106 9.00 -4.68 -9.76
N VAL A 107 8.87 -5.83 -9.10
CA VAL A 107 8.20 -5.96 -7.81
C VAL A 107 9.24 -5.97 -6.69
N LEU A 108 9.03 -5.13 -5.68
CA LEU A 108 9.81 -5.13 -4.44
C LEU A 108 8.88 -5.49 -3.29
N HIS A 109 9.07 -6.65 -2.67
CA HIS A 109 8.40 -6.94 -1.40
C HIS A 109 8.91 -5.99 -0.30
N THR A 110 7.99 -5.20 0.23
CA THR A 110 8.27 -4.15 1.23
C THR A 110 7.28 -4.26 2.39
N PRO A 111 7.31 -5.36 3.16
CA PRO A 111 6.38 -5.57 4.26
C PRO A 111 6.62 -4.55 5.37
N GLY A 112 5.64 -4.45 6.28
CA GLY A 112 5.71 -3.59 7.45
C GLY A 112 4.34 -3.00 7.76
N GLN A 113 3.80 -2.21 6.83
CA GLN A 113 2.42 -1.72 6.97
C GLN A 113 1.38 -2.83 6.80
N SER A 114 1.69 -3.82 5.95
CA SER A 114 1.01 -5.11 5.90
C SER A 114 2.01 -6.21 5.51
N PRO A 115 1.71 -7.50 5.77
CA PRO A 115 2.57 -8.60 5.35
C PRO A 115 2.69 -8.77 3.83
N CYS A 116 1.72 -8.24 3.08
CA CYS A 116 1.66 -8.32 1.61
C CYS A 116 2.03 -7.02 0.90
N ALA A 117 2.53 -6.02 1.64
CA ALA A 117 2.90 -4.75 1.07
C ALA A 117 4.05 -4.89 0.06
N VAL A 118 3.86 -4.35 -1.14
CA VAL A 118 4.86 -4.27 -2.20
C VAL A 118 5.02 -2.84 -2.69
N THR A 119 6.18 -2.56 -3.25
CA THR A 119 6.46 -1.38 -4.06
C THR A 119 6.69 -1.84 -5.50
N TYR A 120 6.08 -1.15 -6.46
CA TYR A 120 6.33 -1.39 -7.87
C TYR A 120 7.33 -0.37 -8.41
N PHE A 121 8.34 -0.82 -9.14
CA PHE A 121 9.34 0.02 -9.79
C PHE A 121 9.15 0.02 -11.30
N TRP A 122 8.93 1.20 -11.88
CA TRP A 122 8.74 1.42 -13.32
C TRP A 122 9.58 2.61 -13.75
N GLU A 123 10.46 2.41 -14.74
CA GLU A 123 11.39 3.43 -15.23
C GLU A 123 12.18 4.13 -14.10
N ASP A 124 11.78 5.34 -13.70
CA ASP A 124 12.39 6.18 -12.69
C ASP A 124 11.50 6.34 -11.42
N ARG A 125 10.47 5.49 -11.26
CA ARG A 125 9.36 5.68 -10.31
C ARG A 125 9.14 4.47 -9.41
N LEU A 126 8.97 4.74 -8.13
CA LEU A 126 8.55 3.79 -7.11
C LEU A 126 7.12 4.08 -6.68
N PHE A 127 6.21 3.14 -6.88
CA PHE A 127 4.84 3.17 -6.39
C PHE A 127 4.76 2.46 -5.05
N THR A 128 4.86 3.22 -3.95
CA THR A 128 5.17 2.71 -2.61
C THR A 128 3.95 2.35 -1.77
N GLY A 129 2.74 2.52 -2.31
CA GLY A 129 1.51 2.25 -1.56
C GLY A 129 1.51 2.96 -0.21
N LYS A 130 1.28 2.21 0.87
CA LYS A 130 1.34 2.74 2.24
C LYS A 130 2.66 2.47 2.97
N THR A 131 3.67 1.93 2.28
CA THR A 131 4.99 1.67 2.85
C THR A 131 5.74 2.97 3.14
N LEU A 132 5.87 3.84 2.13
CA LEU A 132 6.58 5.10 2.23
C LEU A 132 5.70 6.23 1.69
N LEU A 133 5.42 7.23 2.51
CA LEU A 133 4.69 8.43 2.11
C LEU A 133 5.67 9.60 1.96
N VAL A 134 5.17 10.73 1.47
CA VAL A 134 5.98 11.96 1.38
C VAL A 134 6.35 12.43 2.79
N ASN A 135 7.64 12.34 3.15
CA ASN A 135 8.21 12.74 4.44
C ASN A 135 7.48 12.16 5.66
N SER A 136 6.90 10.95 5.54
CA SER A 136 6.20 10.26 6.61
C SER A 136 6.00 8.77 6.32
N THR A 137 5.60 8.04 7.36
CA THR A 137 4.99 6.71 7.29
C THR A 137 3.64 6.73 8.00
N LEU A 138 2.78 5.74 7.75
CA LEU A 138 1.58 5.52 8.55
C LEU A 138 1.93 4.83 9.88
N PRO A 139 1.02 4.84 10.87
CA PRO A 139 1.16 4.00 12.03
C PRO A 139 1.14 2.51 11.68
N CYS A 140 2.14 1.77 12.17
CA CYS A 140 2.19 0.32 12.10
C CYS A 140 1.25 -0.30 13.13
N SER A 141 1.04 -1.62 13.06
CA SER A 141 0.19 -2.35 14.01
C SER A 141 0.88 -2.70 15.32
N ASN A 142 2.21 -2.84 15.31
CA ASN A 142 3.04 -3.12 16.48
C ASN A 142 4.51 -2.72 16.21
N THR A 143 5.37 -2.86 17.23
CA THR A 143 6.79 -2.50 17.13
C THR A 143 7.56 -3.38 16.12
N ASP A 144 7.22 -4.67 16.00
CA ASP A 144 7.86 -5.55 15.02
C ASP A 144 7.52 -5.15 13.58
N ALA A 145 6.26 -4.82 13.32
CA ALA A 145 5.82 -4.27 12.05
C ALA A 145 6.55 -2.96 11.71
N ALA A 146 6.78 -2.09 12.70
CA ALA A 146 7.58 -0.87 12.51
C ALA A 146 9.06 -1.16 12.21
N ARG A 147 9.66 -2.16 12.86
CA ARG A 147 11.03 -2.60 12.59
C ARG A 147 11.15 -3.17 11.17
N ILE A 148 10.21 -4.03 10.77
CA ILE A 148 10.15 -4.60 9.41
C ILE A 148 9.96 -3.48 8.38
N LEU A 149 9.06 -2.53 8.64
CA LEU A 149 8.83 -1.38 7.77
C LEU A 149 10.12 -0.56 7.57
N TYR A 150 10.83 -0.27 8.66
CA TYR A 150 12.08 0.48 8.61
C TYR A 150 13.14 -0.26 7.78
N GLN A 151 13.27 -1.57 7.95
CA GLN A 151 14.17 -2.41 7.15
C GLN A 151 13.79 -2.39 5.67
N SER A 152 12.51 -2.60 5.34
CA SER A 152 12.01 -2.51 3.96
C SER A 152 12.35 -1.18 3.29
N ILE A 153 12.17 -0.07 4.01
CA ILE A 153 12.46 1.27 3.46
C ILE A 153 13.97 1.47 3.30
N THR A 154 14.76 1.24 4.35
CA THR A 154 16.19 1.58 4.34
C THR A 154 17.04 0.65 3.49
N GLN A 155 16.69 -0.65 3.43
CA GLN A 155 17.49 -1.65 2.71
C GLN A 155 17.05 -1.83 1.26
N HIS A 156 15.80 -1.50 0.91
CA HIS A 156 15.30 -1.66 -0.47
C HIS A 156 14.96 -0.34 -1.16
N LEU A 157 14.25 0.58 -0.51
CA LEU A 157 13.77 1.80 -1.18
C LEU A 157 14.81 2.91 -1.19
N LEU A 158 15.45 3.18 -0.05
CA LEU A 158 16.47 4.22 0.09
C LEU A 158 17.83 3.82 -0.45
N THR A 159 17.94 2.70 -1.18
CA THR A 159 19.14 2.31 -1.92
C THR A 159 19.09 2.76 -3.39
N PHE A 160 17.92 3.17 -3.89
CA PHE A 160 17.75 3.71 -5.24
C PHE A 160 18.49 5.05 -5.43
N PRO A 161 18.80 5.45 -6.68
CA PRO A 161 19.35 6.77 -6.97
C PRO A 161 18.51 7.91 -6.38
N GLY A 162 19.16 9.05 -6.07
CA GLY A 162 18.51 10.16 -5.37
C GLY A 162 17.39 10.82 -6.19
N GLU A 163 17.51 10.77 -7.51
CA GLU A 163 16.56 11.26 -8.50
C GLU A 163 15.31 10.38 -8.66
N THR A 164 15.34 9.14 -8.16
CA THR A 164 14.19 8.22 -8.25
C THR A 164 12.96 8.83 -7.57
N LEU A 165 11.87 8.90 -8.32
CA LEU A 165 10.60 9.47 -7.89
C LEU A 165 9.82 8.47 -7.04
N VAL A 166 9.19 8.96 -5.99
CA VAL A 166 8.36 8.17 -5.07
C VAL A 166 6.92 8.66 -5.16
N TYR A 167 6.04 7.75 -5.56
CA TYR A 167 4.60 7.91 -5.74
C TYR A 167 3.85 7.10 -4.68
N PRO A 168 3.38 7.73 -3.59
CA PRO A 168 2.72 7.03 -2.50
C PRO A 168 1.28 6.66 -2.83
N GLY A 169 0.68 5.73 -2.09
CA GLY A 169 -0.75 5.40 -2.17
C GLY A 169 -1.66 6.37 -1.40
N LEU A 170 -1.08 7.33 -0.66
CA LEU A 170 -1.81 8.35 0.09
C LEU A 170 -1.09 9.69 0.01
N GLU A 171 -1.82 10.77 -0.25
CA GLU A 171 -1.27 12.12 -0.19
C GLU A 171 -0.92 12.52 1.25
N ASN A 172 0.05 13.41 1.39
CA ASN A 172 0.40 13.99 2.68
C ASN A 172 0.42 15.52 2.58
N LYS A 173 -0.56 16.19 3.20
CA LYS A 173 -0.70 17.66 3.18
C LYS A 173 -0.66 18.24 1.76
N GLY A 174 -1.41 17.63 0.85
CA GLY A 174 -1.45 18.00 -0.58
C GLY A 174 -0.25 17.55 -1.41
N ARG A 175 0.78 16.94 -0.80
CA ARG A 175 1.91 16.38 -1.54
C ARG A 175 1.65 14.95 -1.97
N ARG A 176 1.92 14.67 -3.25
CA ARG A 176 1.63 13.40 -3.94
C ARG A 176 2.84 12.80 -4.66
N LEU A 177 4.01 13.42 -4.48
CA LEU A 177 5.28 13.05 -5.11
C LEU A 177 6.42 13.57 -4.23
N THR A 178 7.50 12.79 -4.17
CA THR A 178 8.80 13.18 -3.62
C THR A 178 9.90 12.44 -4.37
N SER A 179 11.18 12.71 -4.08
CA SER A 179 12.30 11.87 -4.54
C SER A 179 12.96 11.16 -3.37
N ILE A 180 13.74 10.13 -3.67
CA ILE A 180 14.58 9.44 -2.68
C ILE A 180 15.53 10.42 -1.99
N GLU A 181 16.16 11.34 -2.74
CA GLU A 181 17.04 12.35 -2.16
C GLU A 181 16.31 13.28 -1.19
N GLU A 182 15.09 13.69 -1.53
CA GLU A 182 14.32 14.53 -0.62
C GLU A 182 14.00 13.79 0.69
N ILE A 183 13.62 12.51 0.60
CA ILE A 183 13.33 11.67 1.79
C ILE A 183 14.60 11.55 2.65
N ARG A 184 15.75 11.24 2.05
CA ARG A 184 17.04 11.16 2.76
C ARG A 184 17.44 12.47 3.42
N ARG A 185 16.98 13.63 2.94
CA ARG A 185 17.32 14.93 3.51
C ARG A 185 16.32 15.46 4.52
N LYS A 186 15.03 15.16 4.34
CA LYS A 186 13.93 15.86 5.04
C LYS A 186 13.02 14.95 5.85
N ASP A 187 13.02 13.64 5.59
CA ASP A 187 12.12 12.74 6.32
C ASP A 187 12.62 12.56 7.75
N GLN A 188 11.74 12.84 8.70
CA GLN A 188 11.98 12.75 10.15
C GLN A 188 12.64 11.43 10.59
N TRP A 189 12.40 10.30 9.90
CA TRP A 189 12.94 8.99 10.25
C TRP A 189 14.19 8.58 9.47
N PHE A 190 14.46 9.21 8.33
CA PHE A 190 15.50 8.71 7.42
C PHE A 190 16.64 9.71 7.18
N HIS A 191 16.49 10.96 7.63
CA HIS A 191 17.53 11.99 7.49
C HIS A 191 18.68 11.91 8.50
N ASN A 192 18.57 11.07 9.53
CA ASN A 192 19.57 10.99 10.58
C ASN A 192 19.81 9.55 11.04
N GLN A 193 20.96 9.32 11.68
CA GLN A 193 21.39 7.99 12.15
C GLN A 193 20.56 7.43 13.32
N HIS A 194 19.75 8.26 13.98
CA HIS A 194 18.91 7.89 15.12
C HIS A 194 17.46 7.56 14.74
N GLY A 195 17.09 7.75 13.47
CA GLY A 195 15.71 7.67 13.02
C GLY A 195 15.05 6.31 13.26
N HIS A 196 15.81 5.21 13.17
CA HIS A 196 15.34 3.88 13.59
C HIS A 196 14.83 3.87 15.04
N ARG A 197 15.65 4.39 15.97
CA ARG A 197 15.33 4.43 17.40
C ARG A 197 14.15 5.36 17.68
N GLU A 198 14.09 6.49 17.00
CA GLU A 198 12.99 7.46 17.13
C GLU A 198 11.66 6.90 16.64
N MET A 199 11.66 6.25 15.47
CA MET A 199 10.51 5.61 14.88
C MET A 199 9.96 4.51 15.82
N LEU A 200 10.83 3.58 16.25
CA LEU A 200 10.44 2.52 17.18
C LEU A 200 9.97 3.06 18.53
N GLY A 201 10.67 4.07 19.08
CA GLY A 201 10.29 4.70 20.34
C GLY A 201 8.95 5.45 20.26
N LYS A 202 8.61 6.03 19.11
CA LYS A 202 7.29 6.65 18.87
C LYS A 202 6.19 5.60 18.83
N TYR A 203 6.39 4.52 18.08
CA TYR A 203 5.39 3.46 17.96
C TYR A 203 5.20 2.65 19.24
N SER A 204 6.28 2.30 19.94
CA SER A 204 6.21 1.68 21.26
C SER A 204 5.35 2.50 22.24
N ARG A 205 5.54 3.83 22.28
CA ARG A 205 4.72 4.73 23.12
C ARG A 205 3.25 4.79 22.73
N LEU A 206 2.93 4.68 21.44
CA LEU A 206 1.54 4.62 20.98
C LEU A 206 0.85 3.35 21.50
N PHE A 207 1.49 2.18 21.34
CA PHE A 207 0.91 0.91 21.79
C PHE A 207 0.86 0.76 23.32
N SER A 208 1.84 1.31 24.05
CA SER A 208 1.79 1.34 25.53
C SER A 208 0.64 2.20 26.05
N LYS A 209 0.33 3.33 25.38
CA LYS A 209 -0.80 4.19 25.76
C LYS A 209 -2.15 3.53 25.50
N ASP A 210 -2.27 2.76 24.43
CA ASP A 210 -3.50 2.00 24.16
C ASP A 210 -3.71 0.88 25.18
N ALA A 211 -2.64 0.22 25.65
CA ALA A 211 -2.72 -0.77 26.73
C ALA A 211 -3.19 -0.18 28.09
N HIS A 212 -2.96 1.12 28.33
CA HIS A 212 -3.44 1.81 29.53
C HIS A 212 -4.91 2.26 29.42
N LYS A 213 -5.45 2.46 28.21
CA LYS A 213 -6.88 2.76 28.03
C LYS A 213 -7.78 1.54 28.25
N THR A 214 -7.28 0.32 28.04
CA THR A 214 -8.03 -0.92 28.26
C THR A 214 -8.09 -1.36 29.73
N ARG A 215 -7.46 -0.63 30.68
CA ARG A 215 -7.43 -0.99 32.11
C ARG A 215 -8.46 -0.29 33.00
N HIS A 216 -9.35 0.52 32.44
CA HIS A 216 -10.47 1.15 33.17
C HIS A 216 -11.83 0.66 32.67
N ILE A 217 -12.10 -0.64 32.77
CA ILE A 217 -13.47 -1.13 32.96
C ILE A 217 -13.53 -1.65 34.39
N VAL A 218 -13.95 -0.79 35.30
CA VAL A 218 -14.29 -1.15 36.68
C VAL A 218 -15.48 -2.10 36.60
N LYS A 219 -15.32 -3.36 37.02
CA LYS A 219 -16.45 -4.26 37.26
C LYS A 219 -17.39 -3.59 38.27
N LYS A 220 -18.61 -3.26 37.86
CA LYS A 220 -19.70 -2.97 38.81
C LYS A 220 -19.94 -4.25 39.64
N PRO A 221 -20.04 -4.16 40.98
CA PRO A 221 -20.46 -5.30 41.79
C PRO A 221 -21.96 -5.56 41.53
N GLY A 222 -22.30 -6.76 41.06
CA GLY A 222 -23.69 -7.22 40.97
C GLY A 222 -24.28 -7.41 39.56
N ALA A 223 -23.49 -7.64 38.51
CA ALA A 223 -24.02 -8.09 37.21
C ALA A 223 -23.87 -9.62 37.07
N SER A 224 -24.96 -10.30 36.70
CA SER A 224 -25.04 -11.73 36.43
C SER A 224 -24.19 -12.15 35.23
N ASP A 225 -23.73 -13.40 35.20
CA ASP A 225 -22.74 -13.97 34.26
C ASP A 225 -23.17 -14.06 32.77
N GLU A 226 -24.25 -13.43 32.36
CA GLU A 226 -24.68 -13.35 30.96
C GLU A 226 -24.74 -11.90 30.49
N GLU A 227 -23.58 -11.31 30.16
CA GLU A 227 -23.41 -10.21 29.17
C GLU A 227 -21.96 -9.66 29.23
N VAL A 228 -20.98 -10.48 28.83
CA VAL A 228 -19.62 -9.99 28.50
C VAL A 228 -19.13 -10.66 27.22
N HIS A 229 -19.87 -10.50 26.13
CA HIS A 229 -19.35 -10.81 24.79
C HIS A 229 -19.86 -9.79 23.78
N ARG A 230 -19.11 -8.70 23.61
CA ARG A 230 -19.01 -7.97 22.34
C ARG A 230 -17.84 -6.97 22.35
N TYR A 231 -16.63 -7.51 22.25
CA TYR A 231 -15.56 -6.93 21.43
C TYR A 231 -14.42 -7.95 21.33
N SER A 232 -14.28 -8.59 20.17
CA SER A 232 -13.10 -9.36 19.81
C SER A 232 -12.75 -9.02 18.36
N PRO A 233 -11.50 -8.66 18.05
CA PRO A 233 -11.08 -8.45 16.67
C PRO A 233 -10.89 -9.83 16.02
N ASP A 234 -11.85 -10.24 15.19
CA ASP A 234 -11.74 -11.48 14.42
C ASP A 234 -10.64 -11.35 13.35
N PHE A 235 -9.44 -11.80 13.72
CA PHE A 235 -8.47 -12.38 12.80
C PHE A 235 -8.21 -13.81 13.25
N LYS A 236 -8.97 -14.77 12.70
CA LYS A 236 -8.66 -16.20 12.82
C LYS A 236 -7.94 -16.64 11.56
N ALA A 237 -6.67 -17.03 11.72
CA ALA A 237 -5.93 -17.75 10.69
C ALA A 237 -6.57 -19.13 10.46
N PRO A 238 -6.65 -19.63 9.21
CA PRO A 238 -7.07 -21.00 8.98
C PRO A 238 -5.92 -21.94 9.40
N VAL A 239 -6.25 -22.83 10.33
CA VAL A 239 -5.47 -24.04 10.64
C VAL A 239 -5.78 -25.05 9.54
N SER A 240 -4.72 -25.59 8.95
CA SER A 240 -4.74 -26.67 7.96
C SER A 240 -5.26 -27.98 8.55
N LEU A 241 -6.21 -28.62 7.87
CA LEU A 241 -6.26 -30.03 7.48
C LEU A 241 -7.30 -30.20 6.36
#